data_AF-A0A945W106-F1
#
_entry.id   AF-A0A945W106-F1
#
_cell.length_a   1.000
_cell.length_b   1.000
_cell.length_c   1.000
_cell.angle_alpha   90.00
_cell.angle_beta   90.00
_cell.angle_gamma   90.00
#
_symmetry.space_group_name_H-M   'P 1'
#
loop_
_entity.id
_entity.type
_entity.pdbx_description
1 polymer ?
#
loop_
_entity_poly.entity_id
_entity_poly.type
_entity_poly.pdbx_seq_one_letter_code
_entity_poly.pdbx_strand_id
1 'polypeptide(L)'
;SIAKDGVLPITDNRMTRFMISLEEGVELVWHAFDDMKGGEIYVKKIPSMKVTDVALAVDDKAMQEEVGIRPGEKLHEQMIGPEDALYTYEYPGHFKILPSINGWSQDADRIGKGVKVDPAFLYSSDNNKEWMQIPELKDWMEKNHNKIGVI
;
A
#
# COMPACT_ATOMS: atom_id res chain seq x y z
N SER A 1 -2.48 17.34 23.13
CA SER A 1 -2.79 17.07 21.72
C SER A 1 -1.69 17.70 20.90
N ILE A 2 -1.18 17.00 19.89
CA ILE A 2 -0.11 17.45 18.98
C ILE A 2 -0.45 18.82 18.34
N ALA A 3 -1.74 19.17 18.32
CA ALA A 3 -2.26 20.49 17.97
C ALA A 3 -1.79 21.66 18.87
N LYS A 4 -1.15 21.45 20.03
CA LYS A 4 -0.78 22.54 20.94
C LYS A 4 0.54 23.25 20.59
N ASP A 5 1.49 22.53 19.98
CA ASP A 5 2.86 23.05 19.80
C ASP A 5 3.24 23.23 18.31
N GLY A 6 2.39 22.77 17.38
CA GLY A 6 2.63 22.88 15.93
C GLY A 6 3.79 22.02 15.42
N VAL A 7 4.27 21.07 16.23
CA VAL A 7 5.35 20.14 15.89
C VAL A 7 4.78 18.73 15.72
N LEU A 8 4.98 18.14 14.54
CA LEU A 8 4.66 16.76 14.24
C LEU A 8 5.95 15.92 14.28
N PRO A 9 6.04 14.91 15.17
CA PRO A 9 7.19 14.02 15.17
C PRO A 9 7.14 13.08 13.95
N ILE A 10 8.24 13.01 13.22
CA ILE A 10 8.46 12.11 12.08
C ILE A 10 9.52 11.11 12.50
N THR A 11 9.28 9.81 12.31
CA THR A 11 10.25 8.78 12.70
C THR A 11 11.49 8.81 11.81
N ASP A 12 11.31 8.82 10.48
CA ASP A 12 12.39 9.07 9.52
C ASP A 12 11.80 9.72 8.26
N ASN A 13 12.45 10.79 7.78
CA ASN A 13 11.93 11.61 6.69
C ASN A 13 11.90 10.88 5.33
N ARG A 14 12.61 9.75 5.21
CA ARG A 14 12.64 8.94 3.99
C ARG A 14 11.48 7.96 3.95
N MET A 15 10.75 7.75 5.05
CA MET A 15 9.72 6.72 5.12
C MET A 15 8.60 6.94 4.10
N THR A 16 8.19 5.85 3.48
CA THR A 16 7.05 5.79 2.56
C THR A 16 6.08 4.71 3.00
N ARG A 17 4.79 4.93 2.77
CA ARG A 17 3.73 3.97 3.06
C ARG A 17 2.82 3.86 1.86
N PHE A 18 2.24 2.68 1.67
CA PHE A 18 1.11 2.52 0.77
C PHE A 18 -0.16 3.09 1.42
N MET A 19 -0.98 3.77 0.64
CA MET A 19 -2.20 4.43 1.10
C MET A 19 -3.40 3.66 0.56
N ILE A 20 -4.24 3.15 1.47
CA ILE A 20 -5.47 2.44 1.14
C ILE A 20 -6.59 2.91 2.07
N SER A 21 -7.77 3.17 1.53
CA SER A 21 -8.96 3.42 2.33
C SER A 21 -9.54 2.12 2.90
N LEU A 22 -10.35 2.22 3.95
CA LEU A 22 -11.03 1.06 4.51
C LEU A 22 -11.94 0.40 3.47
N GLU A 23 -12.68 1.21 2.72
CA GLU A 23 -13.58 0.77 1.66
C GLU A 23 -12.82 -0.01 0.57
N GLU A 24 -11.69 0.52 0.09
CA GLU A 24 -10.85 -0.17 -0.91
C GLU A 24 -10.29 -1.50 -0.39
N GLY A 25 -9.99 -1.59 0.90
CA GLY A 25 -9.57 -2.82 1.57
C GLY A 25 -10.69 -3.86 1.62
N VAL A 26 -11.91 -3.44 1.96
CA VAL A 26 -13.08 -4.32 1.95
C VAL A 26 -13.42 -4.80 0.53
N GLU A 27 -13.35 -3.91 -0.46
CA GLU A 27 -13.54 -4.26 -1.87
C GLU A 27 -12.54 -5.32 -2.35
N LEU A 28 -11.28 -5.24 -1.92
CA LEU A 28 -10.27 -6.25 -2.26
C LEU A 28 -10.66 -7.63 -1.72
N VAL A 29 -11.21 -7.68 -0.50
CA VAL A 29 -11.66 -8.94 0.11
C VAL A 29 -12.80 -9.55 -0.69
N TRP A 30 -13.80 -8.77 -1.08
CA TRP A 30 -14.91 -9.24 -1.92
C TRP A 30 -14.42 -9.70 -3.30
N HIS A 31 -13.55 -8.91 -3.93
CA HIS A 31 -12.93 -9.30 -5.20
C HIS A 31 -12.20 -10.65 -5.08
N ALA A 32 -11.44 -10.85 -4.00
CA ALA A 32 -10.76 -12.12 -3.76
C ALA A 32 -11.77 -13.28 -3.60
N PHE A 33 -12.88 -13.09 -2.88
CA PHE A 33 -13.92 -14.12 -2.72
C PHE A 33 -14.57 -14.54 -4.04
N ASP A 34 -14.82 -13.60 -4.94
CA ASP A 34 -15.48 -13.89 -6.22
C ASP A 34 -14.53 -14.54 -7.23
N ASP A 35 -13.23 -14.27 -7.15
CA ASP A 35 -12.22 -14.67 -8.13
C ASP A 35 -11.40 -15.91 -7.71
N MET A 36 -11.20 -16.15 -6.41
CA MET A 36 -10.26 -17.17 -5.93
C MET A 36 -10.65 -18.61 -6.27
N LYS A 37 -9.63 -19.44 -6.50
CA LYS A 37 -9.76 -20.90 -6.50
C LYS A 37 -9.17 -21.53 -5.22
N GLY A 38 -8.39 -20.77 -4.46
CA GLY A 38 -7.87 -21.11 -3.13
C GLY A 38 -6.34 -21.13 -3.09
N GLY A 39 -5.76 -20.41 -2.12
CA GLY A 39 -4.31 -20.34 -1.90
C GLY A 39 -3.61 -19.15 -2.56
N GLU A 40 -4.28 -18.40 -3.43
CA GLU A 40 -3.75 -17.18 -4.01
C GLU A 40 -3.64 -16.06 -2.95
N ILE A 41 -2.60 -15.24 -3.05
CA ILE A 41 -2.46 -13.99 -2.28
C ILE A 41 -2.77 -12.83 -3.22
N TYR A 42 -3.71 -11.97 -2.81
CA TYR A 42 -4.12 -10.80 -3.57
C TYR A 42 -3.44 -9.55 -2.99
N VAL A 43 -2.80 -8.77 -3.86
CA VAL A 43 -2.14 -7.51 -3.50
C VAL A 43 -2.75 -6.39 -4.34
N LYS A 44 -3.47 -5.46 -3.71
CA LYS A 44 -4.06 -4.32 -4.42
C LYS A 44 -2.97 -3.37 -4.92
N LYS A 45 -3.17 -2.81 -6.12
CA LYS A 45 -2.39 -1.66 -6.57
C LYS A 45 -2.93 -0.42 -5.90
N ILE A 46 -2.09 0.24 -5.12
CA ILE A 46 -2.45 1.39 -4.31
C ILE A 46 -1.29 2.39 -4.31
N PRO A 47 -1.58 3.69 -4.22
CA PRO A 47 -0.54 4.70 -4.30
C PRO A 47 0.34 4.70 -3.05
N SER A 48 1.58 5.15 -3.22
CA SER A 48 2.49 5.45 -2.11
C SER A 48 2.40 6.91 -1.67
N MET A 49 2.80 7.20 -0.44
CA MET A 49 2.99 8.55 0.06
C MET A 49 4.15 8.61 1.04
N LYS A 50 4.87 9.73 1.09
CA LYS A 50 5.87 9.98 2.14
C LYS A 50 5.19 10.34 3.44
N VAL A 51 5.77 9.91 4.57
CA VAL A 51 5.23 10.27 5.90
C VAL A 51 5.28 11.79 6.12
N THR A 52 6.27 12.48 5.54
CA THR A 52 6.36 13.95 5.57
C THR A 52 5.19 14.62 4.86
N ASP A 53 4.71 14.04 3.76
CA ASP A 53 3.60 14.58 2.97
C ASP A 53 2.28 14.35 3.70
N VAL A 54 2.13 13.21 4.40
CA VAL A 54 1.00 12.96 5.30
C VAL A 54 0.93 14.05 6.38
N ALA A 55 2.06 14.37 7.01
CA ALA A 55 2.13 15.44 8.00
C ALA A 55 1.71 16.81 7.42
N LEU A 56 2.18 17.16 6.22
CA LEU A 56 1.79 18.40 5.52
C LEU A 56 0.33 18.40 5.04
N ALA A 57 -0.24 17.23 4.79
CA ALA A 57 -1.66 17.10 4.47
C ALA A 57 -2.52 17.42 5.69
N VAL A 58 -2.11 16.94 6.87
CA VAL A 58 -2.79 17.20 8.14
C VAL A 58 -2.68 18.67 8.55
N ASP A 59 -1.48 19.25 8.49
CA ASP A 59 -1.22 20.66 8.79
C ASP A 59 -0.09 21.17 7.90
N ASP A 60 -0.41 22.13 7.02
CA ASP A 60 0.55 22.68 6.06
C ASP A 60 1.60 23.59 6.69
N LYS A 61 1.42 23.97 7.96
CA LYS A 61 2.35 24.80 8.74
C LYS A 61 3.08 24.02 9.82
N ALA A 62 2.83 22.72 9.95
CA ALA A 62 3.48 21.91 10.97
C ALA A 62 5.00 21.88 10.76
N MET A 63 5.74 22.17 11.84
CA MET A 63 7.16 21.84 11.90
C MET A 63 7.30 20.34 12.07
N GLN A 64 8.21 19.73 11.31
CA GLN A 64 8.46 18.29 11.37
C GLN A 64 9.78 18.04 12.09
N GLU A 65 9.73 17.29 13.19
CA GLU A 65 10.92 16.93 13.98
C GLU A 65 11.22 15.44 13.79
N GLU A 66 12.45 15.13 13.35
CA GLU A 66 12.85 13.74 13.17
C GLU A 66 13.27 13.11 14.51
N VAL A 67 12.51 12.12 14.97
CA VAL A 67 12.69 11.48 16.30
C VAL A 67 13.40 10.13 16.23
N GLY A 68 13.72 9.66 15.03
CA GLY A 68 14.39 8.39 14.78
C GLY A 68 13.45 7.20 14.57
N ILE A 69 13.96 6.19 13.86
CA ILE A 69 13.24 4.94 13.57
C ILE A 69 13.02 4.15 14.85
N ARG A 70 11.78 3.74 15.12
CA ARG A 70 11.47 2.90 16.29
C ARG A 70 11.80 1.42 16.00
N PRO A 71 12.13 0.62 17.03
CA PRO A 71 12.44 -0.79 16.84
C PRO A 71 11.33 -1.55 16.11
N GLY A 72 11.69 -2.26 15.03
CA GLY A 72 10.77 -3.05 14.21
C GLY A 72 10.10 -2.28 13.07
N GLU A 73 10.26 -0.95 12.98
CA GLU A 73 9.78 -0.19 11.82
C GLU A 73 10.63 -0.42 10.59
N LYS A 74 9.97 -0.55 9.44
CA LYS A 74 10.63 -0.54 8.13
C LYS A 74 10.65 0.89 7.58
N LEU A 75 11.72 1.19 6.84
CA LEU A 75 11.82 2.46 6.11
C LEU A 75 10.76 2.52 5.01
N HIS A 76 10.65 1.45 4.22
CA HIS A 76 9.67 1.28 3.15
C HIS A 76 8.93 -0.05 3.33
N GLU A 77 7.68 -0.07 2.92
CA GLU A 77 6.87 -1.29 2.92
C GLU A 77 7.11 -2.05 1.62
N GLN A 78 7.19 -3.38 1.72
CA GLN A 78 7.29 -4.28 0.57
C GLN A 78 6.09 -5.23 0.61
N MET A 79 5.32 -5.26 -0.47
CA MET A 79 4.18 -6.17 -0.62
C MET A 79 4.49 -7.38 -1.50
N ILE A 80 5.43 -7.23 -2.45
CA ILE A 80 5.88 -8.33 -3.32
C ILE A 80 7.39 -8.22 -3.45
N GLY A 81 8.11 -9.25 -3.03
CA GLY A 81 9.56 -9.34 -3.20
C GLY A 81 9.96 -10.15 -4.44
N PRO A 82 11.24 -10.11 -4.84
CA PRO A 82 11.77 -10.93 -5.94
C PRO A 82 11.56 -12.44 -5.71
N GLU A 83 11.50 -12.88 -4.46
CA GLU A 83 11.20 -14.26 -4.06
C GLU A 83 9.80 -14.72 -4.50
N ASP A 84 8.84 -13.80 -4.55
CA ASP A 84 7.46 -14.07 -4.96
C ASP A 84 7.22 -13.80 -6.45
N ALA A 85 8.11 -13.04 -7.10
CA ALA A 85 7.96 -12.59 -8.48
C ALA A 85 7.76 -13.75 -9.47
N LEU A 86 8.42 -14.88 -9.26
CA LEU A 86 8.29 -16.08 -10.11
C LEU A 86 6.88 -16.66 -10.17
N TYR A 87 6.06 -16.36 -9.16
CA TYR A 87 4.67 -16.82 -9.03
C TYR A 87 3.65 -15.68 -9.11
N THR A 88 4.11 -14.47 -9.40
CA THR A 88 3.29 -13.26 -9.41
C THR A 88 2.78 -12.94 -10.82
N TYR A 89 1.50 -12.62 -10.91
CA TYR A 89 0.85 -12.14 -12.12
C TYR A 89 0.18 -10.79 -11.85
N GLU A 90 0.31 -9.87 -12.80
CA GLU A 90 -0.23 -8.53 -12.80
C GLU A 90 -1.58 -8.46 -13.52
N TYR A 91 -2.51 -7.70 -12.94
CA TYR A 91 -3.84 -7.39 -13.45
C TYR A 91 -4.05 -5.87 -13.39
N PRO A 92 -5.11 -5.31 -13.98
CA PRO A 92 -5.32 -3.86 -13.99
C PRO A 92 -5.29 -3.21 -12.60
N GLY A 93 -5.94 -3.79 -11.59
CA GLY A 93 -6.06 -3.20 -10.24
C GLY A 93 -5.37 -3.97 -9.10
N HIS A 94 -4.75 -5.12 -9.38
CA HIS A 94 -4.12 -5.95 -8.36
C HIS A 94 -3.05 -6.85 -8.95
N PHE A 95 -2.31 -7.53 -8.08
CA PHE A 95 -1.47 -8.67 -8.38
C PHE A 95 -2.04 -9.90 -7.70
N LYS A 96 -1.78 -11.07 -8.28
CA LYS A 96 -1.96 -12.37 -7.61
C LYS A 96 -0.61 -13.04 -7.49
N ILE A 97 -0.25 -13.45 -6.28
CA ILE A 97 0.84 -14.39 -6.04
C ILE A 97 0.21 -15.77 -5.96
N LEU A 98 0.51 -16.63 -6.93
CA LEU A 98 -0.05 -17.97 -7.01
C LEU A 98 0.76 -18.96 -6.17
N PRO A 99 0.14 -20.02 -5.64
CA PRO A 99 0.85 -21.05 -4.88
C PRO A 99 2.00 -21.68 -5.68
N SER A 100 3.16 -21.79 -5.03
CA SER A 100 4.36 -22.43 -5.58
C SER A 100 4.29 -23.97 -5.59
N ILE A 101 3.25 -24.54 -4.96
CA ILE A 101 3.03 -25.99 -4.86
C ILE A 101 2.04 -26.50 -5.91
N ASN A 102 2.05 -27.80 -6.15
CA ASN A 102 1.09 -28.50 -7.02
C ASN A 102 1.00 -28.01 -8.47
N GLY A 103 1.96 -27.20 -8.93
CA GLY A 103 1.95 -26.61 -10.28
C GLY A 103 0.88 -25.53 -10.48
N TRP A 104 0.24 -25.03 -9.41
CA TRP A 104 -0.88 -24.08 -9.49
C TRP A 104 -0.50 -22.70 -10.01
N SER A 105 0.79 -22.34 -9.96
CA SER A 105 1.30 -21.12 -10.60
C SER A 105 1.33 -21.16 -12.13
N GLN A 106 1.03 -22.32 -12.73
CA GLN A 106 0.87 -22.52 -14.18
C GLN A 106 -0.58 -22.89 -14.56
N ASP A 107 -1.49 -22.92 -13.59
CA ASP A 107 -2.90 -23.25 -13.81
C ASP A 107 -3.61 -22.07 -14.50
N ALA A 108 -4.04 -22.30 -15.74
CA ALA A 108 -4.68 -21.29 -16.58
C ALA A 108 -5.96 -20.72 -15.96
N ASP A 109 -6.72 -21.52 -15.18
CA ASP A 109 -7.96 -21.05 -14.55
C ASP A 109 -7.69 -20.12 -13.36
N ARG A 110 -6.56 -20.32 -12.65
CA ARG A 110 -6.12 -19.45 -11.55
C ARG A 110 -5.47 -18.17 -12.04
N ILE A 111 -4.67 -18.29 -13.10
CA ILE A 111 -4.03 -17.15 -13.78
C ILE A 111 -5.09 -16.29 -14.48
N GLY A 112 -6.07 -16.90 -15.13
CA GLY A 112 -7.05 -16.17 -15.93
C GLY A 112 -6.38 -15.24 -16.95
N LYS A 113 -6.58 -13.92 -16.79
CA LYS A 113 -6.04 -12.87 -17.69
C LYS A 113 -4.76 -12.21 -17.18
N GLY A 114 -4.12 -12.77 -16.15
CA GLY A 114 -2.92 -12.20 -15.55
C GLY A 114 -1.73 -12.21 -16.49
N VAL A 115 -0.91 -11.16 -16.44
CA VAL A 115 0.37 -11.09 -17.16
C VAL A 115 1.49 -11.35 -16.16
N LYS A 116 2.38 -12.30 -16.47
CA LYS A 116 3.48 -12.62 -15.56
C LYS A 116 4.42 -11.42 -15.41
N VAL A 117 4.79 -11.10 -14.17
CA VAL A 117 5.73 -9.99 -13.89
C VAL A 117 7.17 -10.39 -14.23
N ASP A 118 8.07 -9.40 -14.26
CA ASP A 118 9.50 -9.63 -14.43
C ASP A 118 10.06 -10.50 -13.28
N PRO A 119 11.00 -11.43 -13.51
CA PRO A 119 11.60 -12.23 -12.44
C PRO A 119 12.30 -11.43 -11.33
N ALA A 120 12.75 -10.20 -11.62
CA ALA A 120 13.32 -9.27 -10.64
C ALA A 120 12.29 -8.24 -10.14
N PHE A 121 11.00 -8.47 -10.37
CA PHE A 121 9.94 -7.56 -9.96
C PHE A 121 9.94 -7.35 -8.44
N LEU A 122 9.77 -6.09 -8.05
CA LEU A 122 9.68 -5.64 -6.67
C LEU A 122 8.55 -4.62 -6.58
N TYR A 123 7.63 -4.84 -5.65
CA TYR A 123 6.56 -3.90 -5.34
C TYR A 123 6.74 -3.40 -3.91
N SER A 124 7.38 -2.23 -3.79
CA SER A 124 7.68 -1.54 -2.54
C SER A 124 7.23 -0.08 -2.59
N SER A 125 6.98 0.51 -1.43
CA SER A 125 6.37 1.83 -1.34
C SER A 125 7.29 2.97 -1.81
N ASP A 126 8.60 2.77 -1.87
CA ASP A 126 9.60 3.70 -2.40
C ASP A 126 9.84 3.60 -3.91
N ASN A 127 9.52 2.46 -4.52
CA ASN A 127 9.69 2.21 -5.96
C ASN A 127 8.35 2.08 -6.70
N ASN A 128 7.28 2.63 -6.12
CA ASN A 128 5.95 2.57 -6.70
C ASN A 128 5.81 3.52 -7.90
N LYS A 129 4.95 3.17 -8.86
CA LYS A 129 4.61 4.02 -10.01
C LYS A 129 3.55 5.06 -9.67
N GLU A 130 2.69 4.76 -8.70
CA GLU A 130 1.58 5.62 -8.30
C GLU A 130 1.87 6.29 -6.95
N TRP A 131 1.74 7.62 -6.90
CA TRP A 131 2.06 8.42 -5.73
C TRP A 131 0.92 9.38 -5.41
N MET A 132 0.36 9.26 -4.21
CA MET A 132 -0.68 10.14 -3.70
C MET A 132 -0.07 11.48 -3.33
N GLN A 133 -0.64 12.55 -3.88
CA GLN A 133 -0.25 13.93 -3.63
C GLN A 133 -0.98 14.50 -2.41
N ILE A 134 -0.40 15.51 -1.78
CA ILE A 134 -0.98 16.21 -0.63
C ILE A 134 -2.44 16.66 -0.86
N PRO A 135 -2.80 17.27 -2.02
CA PRO A 135 -4.18 17.68 -2.26
C PRO A 135 -5.17 16.51 -2.32
N GLU A 136 -4.75 15.33 -2.78
CA GLU A 136 -5.61 14.15 -2.86
C GLU A 136 -5.95 13.63 -1.46
N LEU A 137 -4.96 13.58 -0.56
CA LEU A 137 -5.21 13.22 0.84
C LEU A 137 -6.08 14.27 1.55
N LYS A 138 -5.86 15.57 1.28
CA LYS A 138 -6.70 16.65 1.83
C LYS A 138 -8.16 16.52 1.38
N ASP A 139 -8.41 16.33 0.10
CA ASP A 139 -9.75 16.11 -0.46
C ASP A 139 -10.42 14.86 0.14
N TRP A 140 -9.66 13.77 0.31
CA TRP A 140 -10.16 12.57 0.99
C TRP A 140 -10.54 12.86 2.45
N MET A 141 -9.71 13.59 3.21
CA MET A 141 -9.99 13.95 4.61
C MET A 141 -11.23 14.85 4.73
N GLU A 142 -11.40 15.84 3.83
CA GLU A 142 -12.57 16.72 3.83
C GLU A 142 -13.87 15.93 3.59
N LYS A 143 -13.86 15.02 2.60
CA LYS A 143 -15.01 14.15 2.29
C LYS A 143 -15.33 13.17 3.41
N ASN A 144 -14.34 12.76 4.19
CA ASN A 144 -14.47 11.75 5.23
C ASN A 144 -14.32 12.28 6.67
N HIS A 145 -14.38 13.60 6.89
CA HIS A 145 -14.14 14.22 8.20
C HIS A 145 -14.98 13.59 9.33
N ASN A 146 -16.22 13.20 9.02
CA ASN A 146 -17.14 12.54 9.95
C ASN A 146 -16.70 11.15 10.42
N LYS A 147 -15.77 10.51 9.72
CA LYS A 147 -15.28 9.15 9.99
C LYS A 147 -13.94 9.14 10.73
N ILE A 148 -13.20 10.25 10.70
CA ILE A 148 -11.83 10.32 11.25
C ILE A 148 -11.90 10.27 12.78
N GLY A 149 -11.27 9.24 13.37
CA GLY A 149 -11.20 9.06 14.82
C GLY A 149 -12.49 8.57 15.49
N VAL A 150 -13.47 8.09 14.71
CA VAL A 150 -14.79 7.63 15.20
C VAL A 150 -14.87 6.08 15.28
N ILE A 151 -13.74 5.39 15.23
CA ILE A 151 -13.64 3.92 15.34
C ILE A 151 -13.03 3.55 16.69
#